data_AF-A0A8C2T0I9-F1
#
_entry.id   AF-A0A8C2T0I9-F1
#
_cell.length_a   1.000
_cell.length_b   1.000
_cell.length_c   1.000
_cell.angle_alpha   90.00
_cell.angle_beta   90.00
_cell.angle_gamma   90.00
#
_symmetry.space_group_name_H-M   'P 1'
#
loop_
_entity.id
_entity.type
_entity.pdbx_description
1 polymer ?
#
loop_
_entity_poly.entity_id
_entity_poly.type
_entity_poly.pdbx_seq_one_letter_code
_entity_poly.pdbx_strand_id
1 'polypeptide(L)'
;MAAAAGPEAAAEDAGGAGPGAGPGAARGARLPLSRVKALVKADPDVSLASHEAVFVLARAAELFVENIAKDAFVFAQQGKRKTLQRKDLDNAIEAVDEFAFLEGTLD
;
A
#
# COMPACT_ATOMS: atom_id res chain seq x y z
N MET A 1 27.65 -4.68 47.39
CA MET A 1 26.49 -3.85 47.04
C MET A 1 25.94 -4.39 45.72
N ALA A 2 24.72 -4.93 45.77
CA ALA A 2 23.99 -5.60 44.68
C ALA A 2 23.82 -4.69 43.44
N ALA A 3 23.95 -5.20 42.20
CA ALA A 3 22.91 -5.75 41.31
C ALA A 3 21.73 -4.77 41.08
N ALA A 4 21.19 -4.51 39.89
CA ALA A 4 21.22 -5.16 38.60
C ALA A 4 20.80 -4.14 37.51
N ALA A 5 21.17 -4.40 36.26
CA ALA A 5 20.72 -3.67 35.07
C ALA A 5 19.51 -4.36 34.42
N GLY A 6 18.58 -3.54 33.90
CA GLY A 6 17.41 -3.92 33.07
C GLY A 6 16.06 -3.94 33.81
N PRO A 7 14.91 -3.62 33.17
CA PRO A 7 14.67 -3.77 31.72
C PRO A 7 14.06 -2.55 30.98
N GLU A 8 14.23 -2.58 29.65
CA GLU A 8 13.40 -1.87 28.67
C GLU A 8 11.95 -2.39 28.68
N ALA A 9 10.97 -1.47 28.70
CA ALA A 9 9.58 -1.64 28.26
C ALA A 9 8.99 -0.23 28.11
N ALA A 10 8.65 0.23 26.90
CA ALA A 10 7.46 -0.06 26.09
C ALA A 10 6.40 1.06 26.22
N ALA A 11 5.86 1.46 25.06
CA ALA A 11 4.84 2.49 24.83
C ALA A 11 5.33 3.93 25.14
N GLU A 12 5.13 4.93 24.29
CA GLU A 12 3.81 5.43 23.87
C GLU A 12 3.84 5.93 22.42
N ASP A 13 3.09 5.25 21.53
CA ASP A 13 2.64 5.84 20.27
C ASP A 13 1.44 6.73 20.58
N ALA A 14 1.72 8.00 20.88
CA ALA A 14 0.71 9.00 21.17
C ALA A 14 0.03 9.46 19.87
N GLY A 15 -1.00 8.71 19.46
CA GLY A 15 -1.99 9.16 18.48
C GLY A 15 -2.80 10.33 19.00
N GLY A 16 -2.30 11.56 18.80
CA GLY A 16 -3.03 12.80 19.07
C GLY A 16 -3.95 13.17 17.90
N ALA A 17 -5.21 12.70 17.93
CA ALA A 17 -6.26 13.19 17.03
C ALA A 17 -6.96 14.41 17.66
N GLY A 18 -6.58 15.62 17.22
CA GLY A 18 -7.34 16.85 17.48
C GLY A 18 -8.39 17.08 16.38
N PRO A 19 -9.60 17.57 16.70
CA PRO A 19 -10.63 17.85 15.70
C PRO A 19 -10.52 19.30 15.19
N GLY A 20 -10.32 19.46 13.88
CA GLY A 20 -10.69 20.69 13.15
C GLY A 20 -9.57 21.37 12.35
N ALA A 21 -9.70 21.33 11.01
CA ALA A 21 -9.65 22.47 10.07
C ALA A 21 -9.23 22.08 8.63
N GLY A 22 -10.11 22.34 7.65
CA GLY A 22 -9.77 22.78 6.27
C GLY A 22 -9.19 21.78 5.24
N PRO A 23 -9.54 21.85 3.94
CA PRO A 23 -9.23 20.81 2.97
C PRO A 23 -7.95 21.12 2.16
N GLY A 24 -6.95 20.25 2.25
CA GLY A 24 -5.85 20.18 1.28
C GLY A 24 -4.49 19.88 1.89
N ALA A 25 -3.95 18.71 1.57
CA ALA A 25 -2.53 18.38 1.63
C ALA A 25 -1.85 18.26 3.01
N ALA A 26 -2.32 17.32 3.83
CA ALA A 26 -1.48 16.38 4.57
C ALA A 26 -2.36 15.25 5.14
N ARG A 27 -3.23 14.67 4.30
CA ARG A 27 -3.84 13.39 4.69
C ARG A 27 -2.70 12.38 4.62
N GLY A 28 -2.33 11.80 5.77
CA GLY A 28 -1.39 10.67 5.80
C GLY A 28 -1.84 9.58 4.83
N ALA A 29 -0.97 8.59 4.58
CA ALA A 29 -1.31 7.47 3.72
C ALA A 29 -2.69 6.90 4.11
N ARG A 30 -3.56 6.72 3.12
CA ARG A 30 -4.89 6.10 3.27
C ARG A 30 -4.75 4.64 3.64
N LEU A 31 -3.66 4.01 3.22
CA LEU A 31 -3.31 2.64 3.60
C LEU A 31 -2.66 2.62 4.99
N PRO A 32 -3.01 1.66 5.86
CA PRO A 32 -2.42 1.54 7.19
C PRO A 32 -0.93 1.16 7.09
N LEU A 33 -0.06 2.08 7.53
CA LEU A 33 1.40 1.92 7.44
C LEU A 33 1.92 0.66 8.16
N SER A 34 1.28 0.28 9.27
CA SER A 34 1.61 -0.96 9.99
C SER A 34 1.45 -2.21 9.12
N ARG A 35 0.41 -2.25 8.28
CA ARG A 35 0.16 -3.38 7.35
C ARG A 35 1.16 -3.38 6.21
N VAL A 36 1.46 -2.20 5.65
CA VAL A 36 2.48 -2.06 4.59
C VAL A 36 3.83 -2.54 5.10
N LYS A 37 4.24 -2.11 6.30
CA LYS A 37 5.47 -2.56 6.95
C LYS A 37 5.49 -4.08 7.15
N ALA A 38 4.38 -4.67 7.60
CA ALA A 38 4.29 -6.13 7.80
C ALA A 38 4.44 -6.91 6.48
N LEU A 39 3.91 -6.40 5.36
CA LEU A 39 4.08 -7.01 4.04
C LEU A 39 5.53 -6.89 3.55
N VAL A 40 6.16 -5.73 3.75
CA VAL A 40 7.58 -5.53 3.40
C VAL A 40 8.49 -6.47 4.18
N LYS A 41 8.21 -6.73 5.46
CA LYS A 41 8.98 -7.66 6.31
C LYS A 41 8.56 -9.12 6.16
N ALA A 42 7.62 -9.44 5.27
CA ALA A 42 7.31 -10.82 4.93
C ALA A 42 8.41 -11.44 4.05
N ASP A 43 9.20 -10.60 3.39
CA ASP A 43 10.42 -10.99 2.69
C ASP A 43 11.53 -11.29 3.73
N PRO A 44 12.09 -12.53 3.75
CA PRO A 44 13.13 -12.92 4.69
C PRO A 44 14.43 -12.10 4.55
N ASP A 45 14.67 -11.49 3.38
CA ASP A 45 15.87 -10.70 3.12
C ASP A 45 15.73 -9.26 3.62
N VAL A 46 14.54 -8.84 4.06
CA VAL A 46 14.26 -7.48 4.54
C VAL A 46 14.28 -7.40 6.07
N SER A 47 15.43 -7.04 6.63
CA SER A 47 15.62 -6.91 8.08
C SER A 47 15.05 -5.62 8.68
N LEU A 48 15.25 -4.48 7.99
CA LEU A 48 14.92 -3.13 8.43
C LEU A 48 14.12 -2.40 7.36
N ALA A 49 13.05 -1.72 7.78
CA ALA A 49 12.23 -0.86 6.93
C ALA A 49 12.02 0.48 7.65
N SER A 50 12.54 1.57 7.09
CA SER A 50 12.41 2.91 7.65
C SER A 50 10.97 3.43 7.51
N HIS A 51 10.58 4.37 8.39
CA HIS A 51 9.24 4.96 8.33
C HIS A 51 8.98 5.67 6.98
N GLU A 52 9.98 6.38 6.45
CA GLU A 52 9.87 7.06 5.15
C GLU A 52 9.69 6.09 3.99
N ALA A 53 10.42 4.97 3.98
CA ALA A 53 10.26 3.95 2.93
C ALA A 53 8.85 3.32 2.96
N VAL A 54 8.35 3.00 4.15
CA VAL A 54 6.98 2.47 4.34
C VAL A 54 5.93 3.50 3.88
N PHE A 55 6.14 4.79 4.17
CA PHE A 55 5.24 5.85 3.73
C PHE A 55 5.21 6.00 2.20
N VAL A 56 6.39 6.00 1.56
CA VAL A 56 6.49 6.07 0.09
C VAL A 56 5.83 4.85 -0.56
N LEU A 57 6.06 3.65 -0.03
CA LEU A 57 5.41 2.42 -0.52
C LEU A 57 3.88 2.49 -0.38
N ALA A 58 3.38 2.99 0.75
CA ALA A 58 1.95 3.16 0.94
C ALA A 58 1.36 4.13 -0.11
N ARG A 59 2.05 5.24 -0.39
CA ARG A 59 1.61 6.21 -1.39
C ARG A 59 1.73 5.66 -2.82
N ALA A 60 2.79 4.92 -3.12
CA ALA A 60 2.97 4.26 -4.41
C ALA A 60 1.87 3.21 -4.64
N ALA A 61 1.52 2.42 -3.62
CA ALA A 61 0.44 1.44 -3.70
C ALA A 61 -0.93 2.09 -3.95
N GLU A 62 -1.21 3.27 -3.38
CA GLU A 62 -2.43 4.02 -3.70
C GLU A 62 -2.50 4.43 -5.17
N LEU A 63 -1.40 4.99 -5.70
CA LEU A 63 -1.32 5.40 -7.10
C LEU A 63 -1.38 4.19 -8.03
N PHE A 64 -0.75 3.09 -7.65
CA PHE A 64 -0.78 1.83 -8.38
C PHE A 64 -2.21 1.30 -8.54
N VAL A 65 -2.97 1.21 -7.43
CA VAL A 65 -4.37 0.77 -7.46
C VAL A 65 -5.24 1.70 -8.32
N GLU A 66 -5.02 3.01 -8.24
CA GLU A 66 -5.76 3.97 -9.07
C GLU A 66 -5.46 3.80 -10.57
N ASN A 67 -4.18 3.60 -10.92
CA ASN A 67 -3.77 3.44 -12.32
C ASN A 67 -4.29 2.14 -12.91
N ILE A 68 -4.03 1.00 -12.27
CA ILE A 68 -4.46 -0.31 -12.79
C ILE A 68 -5.99 -0.40 -12.88
N ALA A 69 -6.73 0.23 -11.96
CA ALA A 69 -8.19 0.29 -12.02
C ALA A 69 -8.69 1.12 -13.22
N LYS A 70 -8.02 2.23 -13.55
CA LYS A 70 -8.37 3.04 -14.74
C LYS A 70 -8.10 2.26 -16.02
N ASP A 71 -6.94 1.61 -16.12
CA ASP A 71 -6.55 0.85 -17.30
C ASP A 71 -7.47 -0.35 -17.52
N ALA A 72 -7.74 -1.12 -16.46
CA ALA A 72 -8.75 -2.19 -16.52
C ALA A 72 -10.14 -1.66 -16.91
N PHE A 73 -10.52 -0.47 -16.42
CA PHE A 73 -11.81 0.12 -16.78
C PHE A 73 -11.91 0.53 -18.25
N VAL A 74 -10.80 0.84 -18.93
CA VAL A 74 -10.79 1.07 -20.37
C VAL A 74 -11.28 -0.18 -21.12
N PHE A 75 -10.83 -1.37 -20.75
CA PHE A 75 -11.31 -2.64 -21.34
C PHE A 75 -12.77 -2.94 -21.02
N ALA A 76 -13.23 -2.62 -19.80
CA ALA A 76 -14.65 -2.72 -19.46
C ALA A 76 -15.53 -1.84 -20.36
N GLN A 77 -15.10 -0.60 -20.61
CA GLN A 77 -15.79 0.35 -21.48
C GLN A 77 -15.80 -0.07 -22.96
N GLN A 78 -14.72 -0.67 -23.46
CA GLN A 78 -14.68 -1.25 -24.81
C GLN A 78 -15.77 -2.33 -24.97
N GLY A 79 -16.03 -3.10 -23.91
CA GLY A 79 -17.14 -4.05 -23.84
C GLY A 79 -18.52 -3.42 -23.60
N LYS A 80 -18.66 -2.09 -23.65
CA LYS A 80 -19.87 -1.32 -23.30
C LYS A 80 -20.41 -1.61 -21.89
N ARG A 81 -19.54 -2.07 -20.99
CA ARG A 81 -19.88 -2.38 -19.60
C ARG A 81 -19.44 -1.25 -18.70
N LYS A 82 -20.20 -1.04 -17.62
CA LYS A 82 -19.87 -0.12 -16.52
C LYS A 82 -19.38 -0.85 -15.27
N THR A 83 -19.39 -2.19 -15.31
CA THR A 83 -18.94 -3.06 -14.23
C THR A 83 -17.61 -3.67 -14.63
N LEU A 84 -16.58 -3.42 -13.81
CA LEU A 84 -15.26 -4.02 -13.94
C LEU A 84 -15.34 -5.53 -13.67
N GLN A 85 -14.72 -6.34 -14.51
CA GLN A 85 -14.62 -7.79 -14.35
C GLN A 85 -13.15 -8.22 -14.29
N ARG A 86 -12.87 -9.40 -13.72
CA ARG A 86 -11.50 -9.95 -13.64
C ARG A 86 -10.82 -9.99 -15.02
N LYS A 87 -11.53 -10.43 -16.06
CA LYS A 87 -11.02 -10.42 -17.44
C LYS A 87 -10.54 -9.05 -17.94
N ASP A 88 -11.10 -7.95 -17.42
CA ASP A 88 -10.69 -6.60 -17.83
C ASP A 88 -9.35 -6.23 -17.19
N LEU A 89 -9.09 -6.74 -15.99
CA LEU A 89 -7.81 -6.63 -15.31
C LEU A 89 -6.75 -7.50 -15.99
N ASP A 90 -7.10 -8.74 -16.36
CA ASP A 90 -6.21 -9.64 -17.08
C ASP A 90 -5.76 -9.01 -18.42
N ASN A 91 -6.72 -8.46 -19.19
CA ASN A 91 -6.41 -7.74 -20.43
C ASN A 91 -5.52 -6.50 -20.20
N ALA A 92 -5.68 -5.81 -19.07
CA ALA A 92 -4.84 -4.66 -18.74
C ALA A 92 -3.41 -5.06 -18.40
N ILE A 93 -3.24 -6.18 -17.70
CA ILE A 93 -1.93 -6.75 -17.37
C ILE A 93 -1.21 -7.17 -18.66
N GLU A 94 -1.89 -7.85 -19.58
CA GLU A 94 -1.31 -8.28 -20.86
C GLU A 94 -0.97 -7.09 -21.79
N ALA A 95 -1.66 -5.97 -21.66
CA ALA A 95 -1.50 -4.82 -22.56
C ALA A 95 -0.42 -3.82 -22.11
N VAL A 96 -0.01 -3.84 -20.83
CA VAL A 96 0.87 -2.84 -20.22
C VAL A 96 2.09 -3.53 -19.62
N ASP A 97 3.26 -3.29 -20.21
CA ASP A 97 4.54 -3.93 -19.80
C ASP A 97 4.89 -3.64 -18.33
N GLU A 98 4.53 -2.46 -17.82
CA GLU A 98 4.72 -2.09 -16.41
C GLU A 98 3.92 -2.98 -15.42
N PHE A 99 2.92 -3.71 -15.90
CA PHE A 99 2.15 -4.68 -15.11
C PHE A 99 2.60 -6.13 -15.28
N ALA A 100 3.65 -6.42 -16.06
CA ALA A 100 4.14 -7.78 -16.31
C ALA A 100 4.49 -8.54 -15.02
N PHE A 101 4.87 -7.85 -13.94
CA PHE A 101 5.12 -8.48 -12.63
C PHE A 101 3.88 -9.14 -11.99
N LEU A 102 2.68 -8.88 -12.51
CA LEU A 102 1.43 -9.50 -12.10
C LEU A 102 1.04 -10.72 -12.93
N GLU A 103 1.73 -11.01 -14.04
CA GLU A 103 1.42 -12.18 -14.86
C GLU A 103 1.54 -13.48 -14.05
N GLY A 104 0.53 -14.34 -14.14
CA GLY A 104 0.46 -15.61 -13.38
C GLY A 104 0.27 -15.46 -11.86
N THR A 105 0.05 -14.24 -11.34
CA THR A 105 -0.21 -14.03 -9.90
C THR A 105 -1.69 -14.09 -9.54
N LEU A 106 -2.59 -13.95 -10.53
CA LEU A 106 -4.02 -13.75 -10.31
C LEU A 106 -4.89 -14.98 -10.60
N ASP A 107 -4.31 -16.14 -10.90
CA ASP A 107 -5.01 -17.38 -11.31
C ASP A 107 -6.13 -17.85 -10.36
#